data_AF-A0A932UB94-F1
#
_entry.id   AF-A0A932UB94-F1
#
_cell.length_a   1.000
_cell.length_b   1.000
_cell.length_c   1.000
_cell.angle_alpha   90.00
_cell.angle_beta   90.00
_cell.angle_gamma   90.00
#
_symmetry.space_group_name_H-M   'P 1'
#
loop_
_entity.id
_entity.type
_entity.pdbx_description
1 polymer ?
#
loop_
_entity_poly.entity_id
_entity_poly.type
_entity_poly.pdbx_seq_one_letter_code
_entity_poly.pdbx_strand_id
1 'polypeptide(L)'
;MTESIQQRVLAHDRFQVEMKHFYRLQPDRKSQYRISTYIFLPQSLGINGAVYTQREFYRRVQNYVRLRTPDFTLQGLRTQPRSPLVQLAKTLSEEGWEADAQKRSRVITSLKFLRAILNSRLDRRLRRMDPRSGRPVSDPAAHVSAEAECFIQDVSDFTDCLRSIARGLEGTKAGDAVVQNYRLTDESISLLLEEGYLTAYLSVEQHAADDEKPRWQAALSTLIEREGEYRHAQGYHTHLLPNSDNEEYLFRSSALKKFTSSVLYLSASVKPEGRTLEQLLFAIAAGVSMVFATVIAFYFQARFGIFTFPVFAALVVGYMFKDRIKEVGRLLSVRLLRNVLYDRRIT
;
A
#
# COMPACT_ATOMS: atom_id res chain seq x y z
N MET A 1 3.41 -5.81 29.20
CA MET A 1 2.42 -5.77 28.11
C MET A 1 3.16 -5.90 26.79
N THR A 2 3.27 -7.11 26.28
CA THR A 2 3.95 -7.41 25.01
C THR A 2 2.94 -7.17 23.89
N GLU A 3 2.76 -5.91 23.49
CA GLU A 3 2.07 -5.60 22.23
C GLU A 3 2.98 -6.09 21.08
N SER A 4 2.81 -7.35 20.69
CA SER A 4 3.65 -7.96 19.67
C SER A 4 3.39 -7.32 18.31
N ILE A 5 4.31 -6.45 17.87
CA ILE A 5 4.40 -6.07 16.46
C ILE A 5 4.71 -7.35 15.70
N GLN A 6 3.74 -7.87 14.95
CA GLN A 6 4.01 -8.96 14.03
C GLN A 6 4.84 -8.39 12.89
N GLN A 7 6.05 -8.91 12.73
CA GLN A 7 6.96 -8.55 11.65
C GLN A 7 7.15 -9.75 10.75
N ARG A 8 6.98 -9.54 9.43
CA ARG A 8 7.28 -10.54 8.42
C ARG A 8 8.24 -9.94 7.41
N VAL A 9 9.40 -10.56 7.25
CA VAL A 9 10.36 -10.24 6.19
C VAL A 9 10.14 -11.22 5.07
N LEU A 10 9.99 -10.70 3.85
CA LEU A 10 9.73 -11.48 2.64
C LEU A 10 10.71 -11.06 1.56
N ALA A 11 11.25 -12.03 0.81
CA ALA A 11 11.80 -11.74 -0.49
C ALA A 11 10.63 -11.36 -1.41
N HIS A 12 10.62 -10.13 -1.93
CA HIS A 12 9.58 -9.69 -2.84
C HIS A 12 9.90 -10.14 -4.27
N ASP A 13 11.14 -9.89 -4.69
CA ASP A 13 11.72 -10.36 -5.95
C ASP A 13 13.24 -10.56 -5.78
N ARG A 14 13.96 -10.73 -6.89
CA ARG A 14 15.43 -10.94 -6.90
C ARG A 14 16.24 -9.75 -6.35
N PHE A 15 15.65 -8.56 -6.31
CA PHE A 15 16.32 -7.29 -5.99
C PHE A 15 15.67 -6.53 -4.82
N GLN A 16 14.54 -7.00 -4.29
CA GLN A 16 13.75 -6.30 -3.29
C GLN A 16 13.39 -7.19 -2.10
N VAL A 17 13.51 -6.61 -0.91
CA VAL A 17 13.06 -7.19 0.34
C VAL A 17 11.89 -6.36 0.87
N GLU A 18 10.79 -7.02 1.21
CA GLU A 18 9.60 -6.39 1.77
C GLU A 18 9.51 -6.67 3.28
N MET A 19 9.35 -5.61 4.08
CA MET A 19 9.14 -5.71 5.53
C MET A 19 7.70 -5.31 5.86
N LYS A 20 6.90 -6.27 6.33
CA LYS A 20 5.52 -6.04 6.75
C LYS A 20 5.46 -5.89 8.26
N HIS A 21 4.94 -4.75 8.71
CA HIS A 21 4.70 -4.43 10.10
C HIS A 21 3.21 -4.24 10.34
N PHE A 22 2.68 -4.90 11.38
CA PHE A 22 1.29 -4.74 11.81
C PHE A 22 1.21 -3.84 13.03
N TYR A 23 0.44 -2.77 12.92
CA TYR A 23 0.20 -1.80 14.00
C TYR A 23 -1.26 -1.87 14.44
N ARG A 24 -1.49 -1.90 15.75
CA ARG A 24 -2.85 -1.87 16.30
C ARG A 24 -3.21 -0.43 16.67
N LEU A 25 -4.18 0.18 16.02
CA LEU A 25 -4.61 1.51 16.44
C LEU A 25 -5.49 1.38 17.67
N GLN A 26 -5.17 2.12 18.74
CA GLN A 26 -6.06 2.25 19.89
C GLN A 26 -7.15 3.28 19.54
N PRO A 27 -8.45 2.95 19.70
CA PRO A 27 -9.53 3.92 19.53
C PRO A 27 -9.30 5.13 20.43
N ASP A 28 -9.57 6.33 19.89
CA ASP A 28 -9.59 7.60 20.63
C ASP A 28 -8.28 8.00 21.32
N ARG A 29 -7.15 7.37 20.96
CA ARG A 29 -5.83 7.70 21.48
C ARG A 29 -4.80 7.83 20.37
N LYS A 30 -3.92 8.83 20.50
CA LYS A 30 -2.73 8.93 19.66
C LYS A 30 -1.81 7.75 19.96
N SER A 31 -1.67 6.85 19.01
CA SER A 31 -0.77 5.70 19.10
C SER A 31 0.60 6.07 18.51
N GLN A 32 1.69 5.82 19.25
CA GLN A 32 3.05 6.03 18.76
C GLN A 32 3.81 4.71 18.79
N TYR A 33 4.42 4.35 17.65
CA TYR A 33 5.20 3.13 17.49
C TYR A 33 6.64 3.48 17.14
N ARG A 34 7.61 2.90 17.85
CA ARG A 34 9.03 2.97 17.53
C ARG A 34 9.52 1.61 17.08
N ILE A 35 10.00 1.53 15.85
CA ILE A 35 10.63 0.32 15.31
C ILE A 35 12.11 0.58 15.14
N SER A 36 12.94 -0.37 15.56
CA SER A 36 14.38 -0.36 15.32
C SER A 36 14.74 -1.59 14.50
N THR A 37 15.22 -1.37 13.28
CA THR A 37 15.57 -2.43 12.33
C THR A 37 17.08 -2.43 12.14
N TYR A 38 17.70 -3.59 12.35
CA TYR A 38 19.13 -3.81 12.13
C TYR A 38 19.30 -4.73 10.93
N ILE A 39 20.04 -4.29 9.91
CA ILE A 39 20.32 -5.05 8.69
C ILE A 39 21.81 -5.35 8.66
N PHE A 40 22.16 -6.64 8.60
CA PHE A 40 23.53 -7.11 8.53
C PHE A 40 23.83 -7.56 7.10
N LEU A 41 24.87 -7.00 6.49
CA LEU A 41 25.29 -7.29 5.13
C LEU A 41 26.71 -7.89 5.15
N PRO A 42 26.99 -8.94 4.37
CA PRO A 42 28.35 -9.47 4.23
C PRO A 42 29.33 -8.41 3.72
N GLN A 43 30.53 -8.35 4.29
CA GLN A 43 31.56 -7.39 3.89
C GLN A 43 31.97 -7.52 2.41
N SER A 44 31.87 -8.73 1.85
CA SER A 44 32.16 -9.02 0.44
C SER A 44 31.30 -8.25 -0.56
N LEU A 45 30.15 -7.71 -0.13
CA LEU A 45 29.28 -6.88 -0.98
C LEU A 45 29.83 -5.45 -1.15
N GLY A 46 30.84 -5.04 -0.37
CA GLY A 46 31.44 -3.71 -0.47
C GLY A 46 30.51 -2.55 -0.08
N ILE A 47 29.37 -2.84 0.55
CA ILE A 47 28.40 -1.83 0.96
C ILE A 47 28.89 -1.15 2.23
N ASN A 48 29.27 0.13 2.12
CA ASN A 48 29.69 0.97 3.22
C ASN A 48 29.21 2.42 3.01
N GLY A 49 29.38 3.28 4.01
CA GLY A 49 28.88 4.66 3.96
C GLY A 49 29.51 5.54 2.87
N ALA A 50 30.63 5.14 2.26
CA ALA A 50 31.25 5.86 1.15
C ALA A 50 30.67 5.46 -0.21
N VAL A 51 30.32 4.17 -0.38
CA VAL A 51 29.77 3.61 -1.63
C VAL A 51 28.24 3.65 -1.66
N TYR A 52 27.60 3.58 -0.49
CA TYR A 52 26.16 3.57 -0.34
C TYR A 52 25.74 4.49 0.81
N THR A 53 25.41 5.71 0.44
CA THR A 53 25.09 6.76 1.42
C THR A 53 23.71 6.57 2.03
N GLN A 54 23.49 7.16 3.21
CA GLN A 54 22.18 7.21 3.86
C GLN A 54 21.09 7.78 2.94
N ARG A 55 21.43 8.80 2.12
CA ARG A 55 20.53 9.40 1.13
C ARG A 55 20.13 8.39 0.06
N GLU A 56 21.07 7.58 -0.42
CA GLU A 56 20.79 6.54 -1.42
C GLU A 56 19.97 5.39 -0.85
N PHE A 57 20.23 5.00 0.39
CA PHE A 57 19.39 4.06 1.13
C PHE A 57 17.94 4.53 1.16
N TYR A 58 17.68 5.70 1.76
CA TYR A 58 16.31 6.18 1.88
C TYR A 58 15.66 6.50 0.52
N ARG A 59 16.42 6.88 -0.51
CA ARG A 59 15.87 7.05 -1.88
C ARG A 59 15.25 5.75 -2.41
N ARG A 60 15.80 4.60 -2.04
CA ARG A 60 15.30 3.27 -2.45
C ARG A 60 14.29 2.67 -1.48
N VAL A 61 14.16 3.20 -0.27
CA VAL A 61 13.12 2.79 0.67
C VAL A 61 11.77 3.37 0.25
N GLN A 62 10.83 2.47 -0.05
CA GLN A 62 9.42 2.80 -0.28
C GLN A 62 8.60 2.38 0.93
N ASN A 63 7.78 3.31 1.44
CA ASN A 63 6.92 3.07 2.59
C ASN A 63 5.46 3.17 2.16
N TYR A 64 4.72 2.09 2.37
CA TYR A 64 3.29 2.05 2.13
C TYR A 64 2.56 1.83 3.45
N VAL A 65 1.62 2.72 3.75
CA VAL A 65 0.71 2.55 4.89
C VAL A 65 -0.66 2.22 4.34
N ARG A 66 -1.23 1.11 4.80
CA ARG A 66 -2.57 0.69 4.42
C ARG A 66 -3.35 0.16 5.61
N LEU A 67 -4.65 0.36 5.59
CA LEU A 67 -5.58 -0.28 6.49
C LEU A 67 -5.65 -1.78 6.15
N ARG A 68 -5.82 -2.60 7.20
CA ARG A 68 -6.15 -4.01 7.01
C ARG A 68 -7.55 -4.10 6.42
N THR A 69 -7.73 -4.99 5.45
CA THR A 69 -9.05 -5.29 4.90
C THR A 69 -10.00 -5.71 6.05
N PRO A 70 -11.18 -5.08 6.18
CA PRO A 70 -12.16 -5.43 7.20
C PRO A 70 -12.54 -6.92 7.19
N ASP A 71 -12.92 -7.43 8.37
CA ASP A 71 -13.27 -8.85 8.52
C ASP A 71 -14.78 -9.07 8.38
N PHE A 72 -15.23 -9.63 7.24
CA PHE A 72 -16.63 -9.99 6.98
C PHE A 72 -16.72 -11.40 6.39
N THR A 73 -17.71 -12.22 6.73
CA THR A 73 -18.02 -13.44 5.96
C THR A 73 -18.74 -13.09 4.65
N LEU A 74 -18.84 -14.01 3.68
CA LEU A 74 -19.63 -13.77 2.44
C LEU A 74 -21.11 -13.53 2.77
N GLN A 75 -21.68 -14.31 3.69
CA GLN A 75 -23.00 -14.05 4.26
C GLN A 75 -23.07 -12.70 5.00
N GLY A 76 -22.01 -12.36 5.75
CA GLY A 76 -21.92 -11.10 6.48
C GLY A 76 -21.86 -9.88 5.57
N LEU A 77 -21.27 -10.00 4.38
CA LEU A 77 -21.33 -8.96 3.36
C LEU A 77 -22.76 -8.66 2.93
N ARG A 78 -23.67 -9.65 2.91
CA ARG A 78 -25.07 -9.45 2.52
C ARG A 78 -25.96 -8.95 3.64
N THR A 79 -25.61 -9.24 4.90
CA THR A 79 -26.54 -9.11 6.05
C THR A 79 -26.10 -8.09 7.09
N GLN A 80 -24.79 -7.88 7.27
CA GLN A 80 -24.33 -7.02 8.36
C GLN A 80 -24.56 -5.54 8.00
N PRO A 81 -25.09 -4.72 8.94
CA PRO A 81 -25.41 -3.33 8.65
C PRO A 81 -24.23 -2.50 8.17
N ARG A 82 -23.02 -2.76 8.66
CA ARG A 82 -21.78 -2.04 8.29
C ARG A 82 -21.08 -2.62 7.06
N SER A 83 -21.62 -3.66 6.44
CA SER A 83 -21.02 -4.24 5.24
C SER A 83 -21.09 -3.27 4.06
N PRO A 84 -20.08 -3.23 3.17
CA PRO A 84 -20.12 -2.35 2.02
C PRO A 84 -21.30 -2.60 1.09
N LEU A 85 -21.77 -3.85 0.97
CA LEU A 85 -22.90 -4.19 0.10
C LEU A 85 -24.23 -3.68 0.65
N VAL A 86 -24.48 -3.84 1.96
CA VAL A 86 -25.68 -3.27 2.61
C VAL A 86 -25.63 -1.73 2.59
N GLN A 87 -24.46 -1.13 2.83
CA GLN A 87 -24.28 0.32 2.75
C GLN A 87 -24.48 0.85 1.32
N LEU A 88 -24.03 0.09 0.31
CA LEU A 88 -24.29 0.39 -1.09
C LEU A 88 -25.80 0.38 -1.36
N ALA A 89 -26.50 -0.70 -1.04
CA ALA A 89 -27.95 -0.82 -1.23
C ALA A 89 -28.72 0.32 -0.55
N LYS A 90 -28.36 0.62 0.71
CA LYS A 90 -28.97 1.72 1.46
C LYS A 90 -28.77 3.05 0.75
N THR A 91 -27.54 3.37 0.33
CA THR A 91 -27.24 4.66 -0.30
C THR A 91 -27.97 4.82 -1.63
N LEU A 92 -28.08 3.76 -2.43
CA LEU A 92 -28.81 3.78 -3.70
C LEU A 92 -30.33 3.91 -3.54
N SER A 93 -30.87 3.49 -2.39
CA SER A 93 -32.30 3.65 -2.07
C SER A 93 -32.67 5.06 -1.59
N GLU A 94 -31.69 5.92 -1.27
CA GLU A 94 -31.97 7.28 -0.80
C GLU A 94 -32.26 8.21 -1.97
N GLU A 95 -33.36 8.97 -1.91
CA GLU A 95 -33.69 9.95 -2.94
C GLU A 95 -32.57 11.00 -3.11
N GLY A 96 -32.33 11.40 -4.36
CA GLY A 96 -31.34 12.43 -4.70
C GLY A 96 -29.88 12.05 -4.47
N TRP A 97 -29.56 10.76 -4.25
CA TRP A 97 -28.19 10.33 -3.99
C TRP A 97 -27.20 10.68 -5.11
N GLU A 98 -27.68 10.73 -6.37
CA GLU A 98 -26.88 11.11 -7.53
C GLU A 98 -26.41 12.58 -7.48
N ALA A 99 -27.23 13.48 -6.92
CA ALA A 99 -26.89 14.90 -6.82
C ALA A 99 -25.92 15.18 -5.66
N ASP A 100 -25.89 14.32 -4.64
CA ASP A 100 -25.10 14.50 -3.44
C ASP A 100 -23.66 13.95 -3.61
N ALA A 101 -22.66 14.84 -3.57
CA ALA A 101 -21.26 14.47 -3.70
C ALA A 101 -20.76 13.51 -2.61
N GLN A 102 -21.26 13.63 -1.37
CA GLN A 102 -20.89 12.76 -0.28
C GLN A 102 -21.47 11.36 -0.48
N LYS A 103 -22.73 11.25 -0.92
CA LYS A 103 -23.36 9.95 -1.21
C LYS A 103 -22.70 9.24 -2.39
N ARG A 104 -22.41 9.96 -3.47
CA ARG A 104 -21.61 9.42 -4.59
C ARG A 104 -20.24 8.88 -4.13
N SER A 105 -19.55 9.64 -3.27
CA SER A 105 -18.27 9.18 -2.70
C SER A 105 -18.42 7.92 -1.85
N ARG A 106 -19.50 7.81 -1.06
CA ARG A 106 -19.81 6.59 -0.28
C ARG A 106 -20.07 5.39 -1.19
N VAL A 107 -20.82 5.55 -2.27
CA VAL A 107 -21.05 4.48 -3.27
C VAL A 107 -19.73 3.98 -3.84
N ILE A 108 -18.88 4.87 -4.34
CA ILE A 108 -17.56 4.52 -4.90
C ILE A 108 -16.68 3.81 -3.85
N THR A 109 -16.67 4.33 -2.63
CA THR A 109 -15.90 3.76 -1.52
C THR A 109 -16.39 2.34 -1.18
N SER A 110 -17.71 2.15 -1.09
CA SER A 110 -18.33 0.85 -0.82
C SER A 110 -18.00 -0.18 -1.90
N LEU A 111 -18.07 0.21 -3.18
CA LEU A 111 -17.68 -0.65 -4.31
C LEU A 111 -16.23 -1.12 -4.21
N LYS A 112 -15.28 -0.20 -3.96
CA LYS A 112 -13.87 -0.56 -3.80
C LYS A 112 -13.61 -1.46 -2.60
N PHE A 113 -14.24 -1.17 -1.45
CA PHE A 113 -14.14 -2.02 -0.27
C PHE A 113 -14.73 -3.41 -0.51
N LEU A 114 -15.85 -3.49 -1.24
CA LEU A 114 -16.51 -4.75 -1.57
C LEU A 114 -15.55 -5.68 -2.29
N ARG A 115 -14.92 -5.22 -3.39
CA ARG A 115 -13.92 -5.99 -4.12
C ARG A 115 -12.75 -6.38 -3.21
N ALA A 116 -12.20 -5.43 -2.44
CA ALA A 116 -11.04 -5.70 -1.58
C ALA A 116 -11.33 -6.77 -0.50
N ILE A 117 -12.53 -6.75 0.09
CA ILE A 117 -12.98 -7.74 1.06
C ILE A 117 -13.23 -9.08 0.36
N LEU A 118 -13.91 -9.08 -0.79
CA LEU A 118 -14.18 -10.29 -1.58
C LEU A 118 -12.88 -11.02 -1.92
N ASN A 119 -11.85 -10.33 -2.41
CA ASN A 119 -10.54 -10.93 -2.72
C ASN A 119 -9.95 -11.63 -1.48
N SER A 120 -9.95 -10.96 -0.33
CA SER A 120 -9.45 -11.54 0.92
C SER A 120 -10.26 -12.77 1.37
N ARG A 121 -11.58 -12.75 1.11
CA ARG A 121 -12.47 -13.87 1.46
C ARG A 121 -12.29 -15.07 0.56
N LEU A 122 -12.29 -14.87 -0.75
CA LEU A 122 -12.09 -15.93 -1.72
C LEU A 122 -10.73 -16.59 -1.51
N ASP A 123 -9.66 -15.80 -1.37
CA ASP A 123 -8.32 -16.32 -1.05
C ASP A 123 -8.31 -17.21 0.20
N ARG A 124 -9.01 -16.80 1.27
CA ARG A 124 -9.08 -17.58 2.51
C ARG A 124 -9.93 -18.84 2.35
N ARG A 125 -11.01 -18.77 1.58
CA ARG A 125 -11.92 -19.90 1.32
C ARG A 125 -11.25 -20.95 0.44
N LEU A 126 -10.59 -20.52 -0.64
CA LEU A 126 -9.83 -21.39 -1.54
C LEU A 126 -8.65 -22.06 -0.84
N ARG A 127 -7.92 -21.31 0.02
CA ARG A 127 -6.91 -21.94 0.87
C ARG A 127 -7.53 -23.02 1.75
N ARG A 128 -8.64 -22.74 2.44
CA ARG A 128 -9.33 -23.74 3.28
C ARG A 128 -9.79 -24.97 2.49
N MET A 129 -10.16 -24.80 1.23
CA MET A 129 -10.53 -25.90 0.34
C MET A 129 -9.34 -26.81 0.03
N ASP A 130 -8.12 -26.27 -0.10
CA ASP A 130 -6.91 -27.06 -0.30
C ASP A 130 -6.57 -27.88 0.97
N PRO A 131 -6.68 -29.23 0.92
CA PRO A 131 -6.44 -30.09 2.08
C PRO A 131 -4.96 -30.13 2.50
N ARG A 132 -4.04 -29.65 1.66
CA ARG A 132 -2.61 -29.51 2.00
C ARG A 132 -2.35 -28.30 2.89
N SER A 133 -3.33 -27.42 3.04
CA SER A 133 -3.17 -26.17 3.77
C SER A 133 -3.38 -26.35 5.29
N GLY A 134 -2.27 -26.40 6.03
CA GLY A 134 -2.22 -26.12 7.47
C GLY A 134 -2.79 -27.18 8.42
N ARG A 135 -4.07 -27.53 8.34
CA ARG A 135 -4.71 -28.49 9.26
C ARG A 135 -4.86 -29.86 8.59
N PRO A 136 -4.41 -30.96 9.22
CA PRO A 136 -4.64 -32.29 8.70
C PRO A 136 -6.14 -32.56 8.63
N VAL A 137 -6.61 -32.95 7.44
CA VAL A 137 -7.99 -33.32 7.16
C VAL A 137 -8.06 -34.85 7.12
N SER A 138 -9.01 -35.44 7.85
CA SER A 138 -9.16 -36.91 7.93
C SER A 138 -9.59 -37.53 6.60
N ASP A 139 -10.48 -36.86 5.88
CA ASP A 139 -10.96 -37.26 4.55
C ASP A 139 -10.86 -36.05 3.60
N PRO A 140 -9.76 -35.96 2.82
CA PRO A 140 -9.56 -34.87 1.87
C PRO A 140 -10.67 -34.77 0.82
N ALA A 141 -11.22 -35.90 0.37
CA ALA A 141 -12.20 -35.93 -0.70
C ALA A 141 -13.55 -35.37 -0.23
N ALA A 142 -14.07 -35.88 0.89
CA ALA A 142 -15.31 -35.38 1.47
C ALA A 142 -15.19 -33.90 1.89
N HIS A 143 -14.02 -33.48 2.39
CA HIS A 143 -13.77 -32.08 2.75
C HIS A 143 -13.83 -31.16 1.52
N VAL A 144 -13.16 -31.53 0.42
CA VAL A 144 -13.16 -30.71 -0.80
C VAL A 144 -14.56 -30.62 -1.39
N SER A 145 -15.33 -31.72 -1.42
CA SER A 145 -16.72 -31.69 -1.88
C SER A 145 -17.60 -30.76 -1.03
N ALA A 146 -17.52 -30.85 0.30
CA ALA A 146 -18.28 -29.97 1.20
C ALA A 146 -17.87 -28.49 1.06
N GLU A 147 -16.57 -28.22 0.91
CA GLU A 147 -16.07 -26.86 0.69
C GLU A 147 -16.46 -26.33 -0.69
N ALA A 148 -16.50 -27.17 -1.74
CA ALA A 148 -16.93 -26.80 -3.08
C ALA A 148 -18.42 -26.43 -3.11
N GLU A 149 -19.28 -27.23 -2.47
CA GLU A 149 -20.71 -26.94 -2.34
C GLU A 149 -20.94 -25.58 -1.67
N CYS A 150 -20.34 -25.38 -0.51
CA CYS A 150 -20.47 -24.13 0.23
C CYS A 150 -19.88 -22.94 -0.54
N PHE A 151 -18.75 -23.13 -1.23
CA PHE A 151 -18.11 -22.09 -2.03
C PHE A 151 -19.01 -21.65 -3.19
N ILE A 152 -19.55 -22.60 -3.95
CA ILE A 152 -20.47 -22.34 -5.06
C ILE A 152 -21.68 -21.56 -4.54
N GLN A 153 -22.34 -22.07 -3.49
CA GLN A 153 -23.54 -21.42 -2.95
C GLN A 153 -23.25 -20.00 -2.43
N ASP A 154 -22.24 -19.83 -1.58
CA ASP A 154 -21.92 -18.54 -0.96
C ASP A 154 -21.56 -17.48 -2.01
N VAL A 155 -20.83 -17.86 -3.05
CA VAL A 155 -20.36 -16.96 -4.10
C VAL A 155 -21.46 -16.63 -5.10
N SER A 156 -22.29 -17.60 -5.50
CA SER A 156 -23.48 -17.35 -6.32
C SER A 156 -24.45 -16.40 -5.63
N ASP A 157 -24.81 -16.69 -4.38
CA ASP A 157 -25.65 -15.83 -3.54
C ASP A 157 -25.12 -14.38 -3.44
N PHE A 158 -23.81 -14.24 -3.25
CA PHE A 158 -23.16 -12.93 -3.18
C PHE A 158 -23.25 -12.19 -4.50
N THR A 159 -22.97 -12.88 -5.61
CA THR A 159 -22.92 -12.30 -6.95
C THR A 159 -24.31 -11.85 -7.40
N ASP A 160 -25.33 -12.66 -7.14
CA ASP A 160 -26.73 -12.33 -7.44
C ASP A 160 -27.19 -11.10 -6.64
N CYS A 161 -26.85 -11.04 -5.35
CA CYS A 161 -27.17 -9.90 -4.50
C CYS A 161 -26.46 -8.61 -4.95
N LEU A 162 -25.18 -8.70 -5.32
CA LEU A 162 -24.43 -7.57 -5.88
C LEU A 162 -25.08 -7.05 -7.16
N ARG A 163 -25.32 -7.95 -8.12
CA ARG A 163 -25.90 -7.59 -9.41
C ARG A 163 -27.32 -7.04 -9.26
N SER A 164 -28.13 -7.57 -8.33
CA SER A 164 -29.47 -7.02 -8.06
C SER A 164 -29.42 -5.61 -7.50
N ILE A 165 -28.48 -5.32 -6.58
CA ILE A 165 -28.29 -3.97 -6.03
C ILE A 165 -27.76 -3.01 -7.09
N ALA A 166 -26.85 -3.50 -7.93
CA ALA A 166 -26.23 -2.71 -8.98
C ALA A 166 -27.20 -2.29 -10.09
N ARG A 167 -28.35 -2.95 -10.25
CA ARG A 167 -29.44 -2.45 -11.10
C ARG A 167 -29.92 -1.06 -10.71
N GLY A 168 -29.78 -0.66 -9.45
CA GLY A 168 -30.04 0.71 -9.01
C GLY A 168 -29.10 1.77 -9.60
N LEU A 169 -28.03 1.35 -10.29
CA LEU A 169 -27.12 2.21 -11.06
C LEU A 169 -27.49 2.26 -12.56
N GLU A 170 -28.41 1.41 -13.01
CA GLU A 170 -28.93 1.39 -14.38
C GLU A 170 -29.88 2.59 -14.56
N GLY A 171 -29.46 3.58 -15.34
CA GLY A 171 -30.22 4.81 -15.58
C GLY A 171 -29.47 6.10 -15.21
N THR A 172 -28.43 6.00 -14.37
CA THR A 172 -27.50 7.10 -14.14
C THR A 172 -26.77 7.44 -15.45
N LYS A 173 -26.61 8.74 -15.75
CA LYS A 173 -26.08 9.19 -17.05
C LYS A 173 -24.71 8.58 -17.36
N ALA A 174 -24.57 8.03 -18.57
CA ALA A 174 -23.30 7.56 -19.10
C ALA A 174 -22.26 8.70 -19.06
N GLY A 175 -21.21 8.52 -18.25
CA GLY A 175 -20.18 9.54 -18.01
C GLY A 175 -20.08 10.01 -16.56
N ASP A 176 -21.04 9.67 -15.68
CA ASP A 176 -20.89 9.90 -14.25
C ASP A 176 -19.73 9.07 -13.70
N ALA A 177 -18.92 9.69 -12.84
CA ALA A 177 -17.80 9.06 -12.18
C ALA A 177 -18.24 7.80 -11.40
N VAL A 178 -19.47 7.79 -10.86
CA VAL A 178 -20.01 6.62 -10.15
C VAL A 178 -20.15 5.42 -11.07
N VAL A 179 -20.77 5.59 -12.25
CA VAL A 179 -20.97 4.51 -13.23
C VAL A 179 -19.62 3.98 -13.72
N GLN A 180 -18.65 4.86 -13.98
CA GLN A 180 -17.30 4.44 -14.37
C GLN A 180 -16.61 3.63 -13.25
N ASN A 181 -16.69 4.08 -12.01
CA ASN A 181 -16.11 3.37 -10.87
C ASN A 181 -16.81 2.03 -10.62
N TYR A 182 -18.13 1.97 -10.84
CA TYR A 182 -18.89 0.72 -10.82
C TYR A 182 -18.38 -0.26 -11.88
N ARG A 183 -18.34 0.13 -13.16
CA ARG A 183 -17.86 -0.74 -14.25
C ARG A 183 -16.45 -1.28 -13.99
N LEU A 184 -15.52 -0.44 -13.55
CA LEU A 184 -14.17 -0.88 -13.19
C LEU A 184 -14.17 -1.85 -12.01
N THR A 185 -15.03 -1.63 -11.01
CA THR A 185 -15.11 -2.52 -9.85
C THR A 185 -15.76 -3.85 -10.23
N ASP A 186 -16.83 -3.81 -11.01
CA ASP A 186 -17.58 -4.97 -11.48
C ASP A 186 -16.72 -5.86 -12.39
N GLU A 187 -16.00 -5.26 -13.35
CA GLU A 187 -14.99 -5.96 -14.16
C GLU A 187 -13.94 -6.63 -13.25
N SER A 188 -13.44 -5.90 -12.24
CA SER A 188 -12.48 -6.46 -11.29
C SER A 188 -13.04 -7.61 -10.46
N ILE A 189 -14.32 -7.57 -10.10
CA ILE A 189 -15.00 -8.63 -9.35
C ILE A 189 -15.19 -9.84 -10.26
N SER A 190 -15.66 -9.67 -11.50
CA SER A 190 -15.86 -10.78 -12.42
C SER A 190 -14.56 -11.54 -12.71
N LEU A 191 -13.44 -10.84 -12.93
CA LEU A 191 -12.13 -11.48 -13.10
C LEU A 191 -11.69 -12.26 -11.85
N LEU A 192 -11.96 -11.69 -10.66
CA LEU A 192 -11.65 -12.34 -9.39
C LEU A 192 -12.54 -13.59 -9.15
N LEU A 193 -13.80 -13.56 -9.60
CA LEU A 193 -14.71 -14.70 -9.53
C LEU A 193 -14.23 -15.82 -10.46
N GLU A 194 -13.88 -15.49 -11.71
CA GLU A 194 -13.31 -16.45 -12.66
C GLU A 194 -12.05 -17.12 -12.12
N GLU A 195 -11.08 -16.35 -11.61
CA GLU A 195 -9.87 -16.89 -10.97
C GLU A 195 -10.20 -17.81 -9.79
N GLY A 196 -11.21 -17.43 -8.99
CA GLY A 196 -11.68 -18.23 -7.87
C GLY A 196 -12.33 -19.54 -8.30
N TYR A 197 -13.18 -19.53 -9.33
CA TYR A 197 -13.83 -20.73 -9.87
C TYR A 197 -12.83 -21.69 -10.49
N LEU A 198 -11.85 -21.18 -11.26
CA LEU A 198 -10.77 -21.98 -11.83
C LEU A 198 -9.91 -22.63 -10.74
N THR A 199 -9.58 -21.88 -9.68
CA THR A 199 -8.81 -22.43 -8.55
C THR A 199 -9.60 -23.52 -7.82
N ALA A 200 -10.91 -23.31 -7.60
CA ALA A 200 -11.77 -24.33 -7.00
C ALA A 200 -11.89 -25.57 -7.90
N TYR A 201 -11.98 -25.38 -9.22
CA TYR A 201 -12.05 -26.47 -10.20
C TYR A 201 -10.80 -27.36 -10.11
N LEU A 202 -9.62 -26.75 -10.09
CA LEU A 202 -8.36 -27.49 -9.93
C LEU A 202 -8.28 -28.21 -8.58
N SER A 203 -8.79 -27.60 -7.51
CA SER A 203 -8.84 -28.25 -6.19
C SER A 203 -9.73 -29.49 -6.21
N VAL A 204 -10.90 -29.41 -6.85
CA VAL A 204 -11.83 -30.53 -7.05
C VAL A 204 -11.17 -31.63 -7.90
N GLU A 205 -10.57 -31.28 -9.03
CA GLU A 205 -9.89 -32.22 -9.92
C GLU A 205 -8.81 -33.04 -9.19
N GLN A 206 -8.03 -32.37 -8.35
CA GLN A 206 -6.89 -32.98 -7.66
C GLN A 206 -7.29 -33.83 -6.44
N HIS A 207 -8.40 -33.52 -5.77
CA HIS A 207 -8.65 -34.04 -4.42
C HIS A 207 -10.06 -34.57 -4.14
N ALA A 208 -11.07 -34.20 -4.93
CA ALA A 208 -12.43 -34.73 -4.74
C ALA A 208 -12.50 -36.23 -5.10
N ALA A 209 -13.56 -36.91 -4.67
CA ALA A 209 -13.81 -38.32 -5.03
C ALA A 209 -14.18 -38.45 -6.51
N ASP A 210 -13.75 -39.53 -7.18
CA ASP A 210 -13.91 -39.69 -8.63
C ASP A 210 -15.37 -39.71 -9.10
N ASP A 211 -16.28 -40.18 -8.25
CA ASP A 211 -17.73 -40.19 -8.49
C ASP A 211 -18.37 -38.79 -8.34
N GLU A 212 -17.83 -37.93 -7.48
CA GLU A 212 -18.34 -36.57 -7.26
C GLU A 212 -17.66 -35.50 -8.14
N LYS A 213 -16.45 -35.76 -8.65
CA LYS A 213 -15.70 -34.84 -9.52
C LYS A 213 -16.56 -34.28 -10.67
N PRO A 214 -17.27 -35.11 -11.48
CA PRO A 214 -18.03 -34.59 -12.62
C PRO A 214 -19.11 -33.60 -12.21
N ARG A 215 -19.77 -33.82 -11.06
CA ARG A 215 -20.82 -32.92 -10.54
C ARG A 215 -20.25 -31.53 -10.25
N TRP A 216 -19.16 -31.47 -9.49
CA TRP A 216 -18.56 -30.19 -9.08
C TRP A 216 -17.85 -29.49 -10.23
N GLN A 217 -17.18 -30.23 -11.11
CA GLN A 217 -16.57 -29.70 -12.32
C GLN A 217 -17.62 -29.09 -13.25
N ALA A 218 -18.74 -29.77 -13.50
CA ALA A 218 -19.82 -29.23 -14.32
C ALA A 218 -20.39 -27.93 -13.72
N ALA A 219 -20.64 -27.90 -12.42
CA ALA A 219 -21.15 -26.71 -11.74
C ALA A 219 -20.18 -25.51 -11.84
N LEU A 220 -18.88 -25.74 -11.62
CA LEU A 220 -17.86 -24.70 -11.72
C LEU A 220 -17.63 -24.23 -13.16
N SER A 221 -17.63 -25.14 -14.14
CA SER A 221 -17.56 -24.79 -15.57
C SER A 221 -18.72 -23.90 -15.98
N THR A 222 -19.95 -24.22 -15.57
CA THR A 222 -21.11 -23.36 -15.83
C THR A 222 -20.95 -21.96 -15.22
N LEU A 223 -20.36 -21.84 -14.02
CA LEU A 223 -20.11 -20.53 -13.42
C LEU A 223 -19.03 -19.73 -14.16
N ILE A 224 -17.96 -20.40 -14.63
CA ILE A 224 -16.91 -19.78 -15.44
C ILE A 224 -17.50 -19.25 -16.77
N GLU A 225 -18.28 -20.08 -17.46
CA GLU A 225 -18.96 -19.71 -18.71
C GLU A 225 -19.90 -18.51 -18.51
N ARG A 226 -20.73 -18.55 -17.45
CA ARG A 226 -21.63 -17.43 -17.10
C ARG A 226 -20.89 -16.13 -16.84
N GLU A 227 -19.75 -16.17 -16.15
CA GLU A 227 -18.94 -14.96 -15.95
C GLU A 227 -18.32 -14.45 -17.25
N GLY A 228 -17.85 -15.36 -18.12
CA GLY A 228 -17.36 -15.01 -19.45
C GLY A 228 -18.43 -14.32 -20.31
N GLU A 229 -19.63 -14.91 -20.38
CA GLU A 229 -20.78 -14.35 -21.08
C GLU A 229 -21.22 -13.01 -20.49
N TYR A 230 -21.24 -12.89 -19.15
CA TYR A 230 -21.56 -11.65 -18.46
C TYR A 230 -20.58 -10.52 -18.84
N ARG A 231 -19.26 -10.78 -18.80
CA ARG A 231 -18.26 -9.76 -19.17
C ARG A 231 -18.42 -9.33 -20.63
N HIS A 232 -18.69 -10.29 -21.52
CA HIS A 232 -18.95 -9.99 -22.93
C HIS A 232 -20.20 -9.11 -23.08
N ALA A 233 -21.31 -9.44 -22.42
CA ALA A 233 -22.55 -8.66 -22.45
C ALA A 233 -22.39 -7.24 -21.89
N GLN A 234 -21.52 -7.05 -20.90
CA GLN A 234 -21.18 -5.72 -20.34
C GLN A 234 -20.17 -4.94 -21.19
N GLY A 235 -19.58 -5.55 -22.22
CA GLY A 235 -18.56 -4.94 -23.08
C GLY A 235 -17.20 -4.77 -22.40
N TYR A 236 -16.85 -5.64 -21.46
CA TYR A 236 -15.51 -5.64 -20.83
C TYR A 236 -14.51 -6.36 -21.74
N HIS A 237 -13.46 -5.66 -22.19
CA HIS A 237 -12.47 -6.17 -23.15
C HIS A 237 -11.37 -7.06 -22.53
N THR A 238 -11.71 -7.87 -21.53
CA THR A 238 -10.73 -8.70 -20.80
C THR A 238 -11.07 -10.18 -20.94
N HIS A 239 -10.37 -10.86 -21.86
CA HIS A 239 -10.56 -12.27 -22.16
C HIS A 239 -9.23 -13.03 -22.07
N LEU A 240 -9.29 -14.26 -21.54
CA LEU A 240 -8.19 -15.21 -21.66
C LEU A 240 -8.29 -15.88 -23.03
N LEU A 241 -7.29 -15.63 -23.89
CA LEU A 241 -7.21 -16.28 -25.19
C LEU A 241 -6.31 -17.52 -25.08
N PRO A 242 -6.81 -18.71 -25.49
CA PRO A 242 -5.96 -19.88 -25.62
C PRO A 242 -4.80 -19.59 -26.58
N ASN A 243 -3.57 -19.93 -26.19
CA ASN A 243 -2.36 -19.76 -26.99
C ASN A 243 -1.94 -18.30 -27.30
N SER A 244 -2.33 -17.33 -26.47
CA SER A 244 -1.84 -15.94 -26.51
C SER A 244 -0.97 -15.62 -25.29
N ASP A 245 -0.12 -14.60 -25.40
CA ASP A 245 0.69 -14.10 -24.28
C ASP A 245 -0.15 -13.53 -23.13
N ASN A 246 -1.44 -13.22 -23.39
CA ASN A 246 -2.40 -12.73 -22.39
C ASN A 246 -1.89 -11.51 -21.57
N GLU A 247 -0.96 -10.73 -22.12
CA GLU A 247 -0.35 -9.58 -21.45
C GLU A 247 -1.40 -8.50 -21.12
N GLU A 248 -2.33 -8.27 -22.03
CA GLU A 248 -3.43 -7.32 -21.83
C GLU A 248 -4.30 -7.72 -20.64
N TYR A 249 -4.64 -9.00 -20.52
CA TYR A 249 -5.38 -9.53 -19.37
C TYR A 249 -4.62 -9.28 -18.06
N LEU A 250 -3.33 -9.64 -18.01
CA LEU A 250 -2.50 -9.46 -16.82
C LEU A 250 -2.34 -7.99 -16.44
N PHE A 251 -2.11 -7.12 -17.43
CA PHE A 251 -2.02 -5.68 -17.23
C PHE A 251 -3.34 -5.10 -16.70
N ARG A 252 -4.46 -5.44 -17.32
CA ARG A 252 -5.79 -4.96 -16.95
C ARG A 252 -6.20 -5.44 -15.56
N SER A 253 -6.06 -6.73 -15.28
CA SER A 253 -6.31 -7.30 -13.94
C SER A 253 -5.47 -6.61 -12.86
N SER A 254 -4.18 -6.37 -13.14
CA SER A 254 -3.28 -5.65 -12.23
C SER A 254 -3.70 -4.19 -12.01
N ALA A 255 -4.13 -3.49 -13.07
CA ALA A 255 -4.62 -2.12 -12.99
C ALA A 255 -5.91 -2.03 -12.17
N LEU A 256 -6.87 -2.91 -12.42
CA LEU A 256 -8.15 -2.99 -11.70
C LEU A 256 -7.95 -3.33 -10.20
N LYS A 257 -7.02 -4.25 -9.91
CA LYS A 257 -6.61 -4.57 -8.53
C LYS A 257 -6.00 -3.36 -7.82
N LYS A 258 -5.13 -2.59 -8.48
CA LYS A 258 -4.56 -1.35 -7.92
C LYS A 258 -5.64 -0.31 -7.67
N PHE A 259 -6.55 -0.12 -8.63
CA PHE A 259 -7.66 0.83 -8.55
C PHE A 259 -8.61 0.55 -7.37
N THR A 260 -8.99 -0.71 -7.18
CA THR A 260 -9.89 -1.12 -6.09
C THR A 260 -9.18 -1.15 -4.73
N SER A 261 -7.92 -1.60 -4.70
CA SER A 261 -7.13 -1.64 -3.45
C SER A 261 -6.73 -0.25 -2.95
N SER A 262 -6.81 0.78 -3.80
CA SER A 262 -6.47 2.17 -3.44
C SER A 262 -7.23 2.67 -2.21
N VAL A 263 -8.44 2.16 -1.97
CA VAL A 263 -9.29 2.53 -0.81
C VAL A 263 -8.68 2.15 0.54
N LEU A 264 -7.76 1.17 0.54
CA LEU A 264 -7.06 0.74 1.75
C LEU A 264 -5.80 1.55 2.03
N TYR A 265 -5.22 2.21 1.02
CA TYR A 265 -3.98 2.94 1.17
C TYR A 265 -4.21 4.31 1.77
N LEU A 266 -3.34 4.70 2.71
CA LEU A 266 -3.32 6.03 3.27
C LEU A 266 -2.34 6.89 2.46
N SER A 267 -2.78 8.09 2.08
CA SER A 267 -1.96 9.07 1.39
C SER A 267 -0.88 9.58 2.35
N ALA A 268 0.32 9.04 2.25
CA ALA A 268 1.43 9.43 3.12
C ALA A 268 2.37 10.37 2.34
N SER A 269 2.57 11.58 2.84
CA SER A 269 3.49 12.57 2.26
C SER A 269 4.85 12.48 2.94
N VAL A 270 5.90 12.18 2.17
CA VAL A 270 7.27 12.13 2.70
C VAL A 270 7.88 13.51 2.58
N LYS A 271 8.17 14.17 3.70
CA LYS A 271 8.87 15.46 3.73
C LYS A 271 10.23 15.30 4.44
N PRO A 272 11.33 15.82 3.85
CA PRO A 272 12.59 15.92 4.58
C PRO A 272 12.38 16.92 5.74
N GLU A 273 12.63 16.48 6.97
CA GLU A 273 12.42 17.29 8.16
C GLU A 273 13.69 18.08 8.51
N GLY A 274 13.53 19.30 9.01
CA GLY A 274 14.63 20.06 9.61
C GLY A 274 15.58 20.80 8.69
N ARG A 275 15.31 20.90 7.38
CA ARG A 275 16.09 21.74 6.45
C ARG A 275 16.17 23.21 6.90
N THR A 276 15.10 23.73 7.52
CA THR A 276 15.05 25.09 8.07
C THR A 276 15.92 25.25 9.31
N LEU A 277 15.90 24.28 10.23
CA LEU A 277 16.71 24.29 11.44
C LEU A 277 18.21 24.12 11.12
N GLU A 278 18.54 23.27 10.14
CA GLU A 278 19.89 23.11 9.60
C GLU A 278 20.42 24.42 9.01
N GLN A 279 19.61 25.10 8.19
CA GLN A 279 19.97 26.41 7.64
C GLN A 279 20.15 27.48 8.73
N LEU A 280 19.33 27.46 9.79
CA LEU A 280 19.45 28.38 10.92
C LEU A 280 20.77 28.17 11.68
N LEU A 281 21.13 26.91 11.99
CA LEU A 281 22.40 26.61 12.66
C LEU A 281 23.60 26.94 11.77
N PHE A 282 23.52 26.70 10.46
CA PHE A 282 24.55 27.13 9.52
C PHE A 282 24.69 28.66 9.46
N ALA A 283 23.58 29.40 9.58
CA ALA A 283 23.61 30.85 9.65
C ALA A 283 24.28 31.35 10.94
N ILE A 284 23.99 30.71 12.09
CA ILE A 284 24.66 31.01 13.36
C ILE A 284 26.17 30.75 13.27
N ALA A 285 26.57 29.61 12.72
CA ALA A 285 27.99 29.29 12.51
C ALA A 285 28.69 30.32 11.60
N ALA A 286 28.03 30.77 10.53
CA ALA A 286 28.54 31.82 9.66
C ALA A 286 28.64 33.17 10.38
N GLY A 287 27.67 33.52 11.22
CA GLY A 287 27.67 34.73 12.05
C GLY A 287 28.83 34.77 13.03
N VAL A 288 29.03 33.71 13.82
CA VAL A 288 30.16 33.57 14.76
C VAL A 288 31.50 33.70 14.03
N SER A 289 31.62 33.05 12.88
CA SER A 289 32.83 33.11 12.06
C SER A 289 33.11 34.52 11.53
N MET A 290 32.05 35.26 11.16
CA MET A 290 32.19 36.64 10.73
C MET A 290 32.62 37.56 11.87
N VAL A 291 32.02 37.41 13.06
CA VAL A 291 32.42 38.16 14.27
C VAL A 291 33.92 37.94 14.56
N PHE A 292 34.40 36.71 14.50
CA PHE A 292 35.81 36.39 14.69
C PHE A 292 36.73 37.14 13.72
N ALA A 293 36.43 37.09 12.40
CA ALA A 293 37.22 37.82 11.41
C ALA A 293 37.20 39.33 11.63
N THR A 294 36.04 39.90 11.98
CA THR A 294 35.94 41.34 12.27
C THR A 294 36.73 41.76 13.48
N VAL A 295 36.77 40.94 14.54
CA VAL A 295 37.56 41.22 15.74
C VAL A 295 39.06 41.23 15.41
N ILE A 296 39.55 40.26 14.63
CA ILE A 296 40.95 40.25 14.17
C ILE A 296 41.24 41.48 13.31
N ALA A 297 40.36 41.78 12.35
CA ALA A 297 40.54 42.93 11.46
C ALA A 297 40.64 44.24 12.26
N PHE A 298 39.69 44.49 13.16
CA PHE A 298 39.66 45.73 13.95
C PHE A 298 40.82 45.82 14.93
N TYR A 299 41.21 44.72 15.58
CA TYR A 299 42.35 44.70 16.50
C TYR A 299 43.66 45.09 15.80
N PHE A 300 43.95 44.47 14.65
CA PHE A 300 45.16 44.75 13.90
C PHE A 300 45.13 46.12 13.21
N GLN A 301 43.98 46.55 12.70
CA GLN A 301 43.81 47.90 12.16
C GLN A 301 44.00 48.99 13.21
N ALA A 302 43.48 48.79 14.43
CA ALA A 302 43.64 49.73 15.54
C ALA A 302 45.10 49.82 16.02
N ARG A 303 45.85 48.71 15.95
CA ARG A 303 47.24 48.65 16.44
C ARG A 303 48.28 49.12 15.43
N PHE A 304 48.10 48.82 14.15
CA PHE A 304 49.12 49.01 13.10
C PHE A 304 48.67 49.94 11.96
N GLY A 305 47.48 50.56 12.04
CA GLY A 305 46.91 51.40 10.99
C GLY A 305 46.23 50.59 9.88
N ILE A 306 45.77 51.23 8.80
CA ILE A 306 44.92 50.57 7.79
C ILE A 306 45.75 49.85 6.70
N PHE A 307 46.89 50.43 6.29
CA PHE A 307 47.68 49.96 5.14
C PHE A 307 49.09 49.55 5.55
N THR A 308 49.20 48.51 6.38
CA THR A 308 50.50 47.94 6.75
C THR A 308 50.53 46.44 6.48
N PHE A 309 51.73 45.95 6.14
CA PHE A 309 51.94 44.52 5.84
C PHE A 309 51.44 43.58 6.97
N PRO A 310 51.63 43.88 8.27
CA PRO A 310 51.08 43.06 9.35
C PRO A 310 49.55 42.95 9.32
N VAL A 311 48.84 44.02 8.94
CA VAL A 311 47.37 44.02 8.83
C VAL A 311 46.91 43.20 7.65
N PHE A 312 47.60 43.30 6.50
CA PHE A 312 47.32 42.45 5.35
C PHE A 312 47.48 40.97 5.69
N ALA A 313 48.59 40.58 6.34
CA ALA A 313 48.81 39.21 6.80
C ALA A 313 47.73 38.74 7.79
N ALA A 314 47.37 39.59 8.76
CA ALA A 314 46.32 39.28 9.73
C ALA A 314 44.94 39.10 9.08
N LEU A 315 44.61 39.89 8.05
CA LEU A 315 43.34 39.75 7.32
C LEU A 315 43.27 38.43 6.54
N VAL A 316 44.33 38.03 5.86
CA VAL A 316 44.40 36.74 5.13
C VAL A 316 44.25 35.58 6.10
N VAL A 317 45.05 35.57 7.17
CA VAL A 317 45.02 34.50 8.18
C VAL A 317 43.67 34.48 8.90
N GLY A 318 43.13 35.64 9.29
CA GLY A 318 41.82 35.76 9.91
C GLY A 318 40.69 35.25 9.02
N TYR A 319 40.78 35.47 7.71
CA TYR A 319 39.84 34.93 6.74
C TYR A 319 39.94 33.41 6.61
N MET A 320 41.15 32.84 6.56
CA MET A 320 41.35 31.39 6.56
C MET A 320 40.78 30.72 7.82
N PHE A 321 41.00 31.32 8.99
CA PHE A 321 40.42 30.83 10.24
C PHE A 321 38.90 30.96 10.27
N LYS A 322 38.33 32.06 9.77
CA LYS A 322 36.88 32.22 9.60
C LYS A 322 36.29 31.07 8.79
N ASP A 323 36.89 30.71 7.66
CA ASP A 323 36.37 29.62 6.83
C ASP A 323 36.45 28.28 7.54
N ARG A 324 37.52 28.02 8.30
CA ARG A 324 37.64 26.79 9.10
C ARG A 324 36.66 26.72 10.26
N ILE A 325 36.45 27.84 10.98
CA ILE A 325 35.44 27.91 12.06
C ILE A 325 34.04 27.66 11.50
N LYS A 326 33.71 28.25 10.35
CA LYS A 326 32.42 28.07 9.68
C LYS A 326 32.19 26.61 9.27
N GLU A 327 33.21 25.97 8.70
CA GLU A 327 33.14 24.57 8.25
C GLU A 327 33.01 23.59 9.43
N VAL A 328 33.78 23.80 10.49
CA VAL A 328 33.66 23.04 11.74
C VAL A 328 32.27 23.24 12.36
N GLY A 329 31.77 24.48 12.39
CA GLY A 329 30.43 24.80 12.87
C GLY A 329 29.33 24.10 12.06
N ARG A 330 29.47 24.00 10.74
CA ARG A 330 28.56 23.20 9.89
C ARG A 330 28.59 21.72 10.26
N LEU A 331 29.78 21.12 10.37
CA LEU A 331 29.92 19.70 10.70
C LEU A 331 29.35 19.37 12.09
N LEU A 332 29.59 20.23 13.09
CA LEU A 332 29.02 20.10 14.42
C LEU A 332 27.50 20.21 14.41
N SER A 333 26.95 21.15 13.64
CA SER A 333 25.50 21.33 13.47
C SER A 333 24.86 20.07 12.90
N VAL A 334 25.44 19.48 11.85
CA VAL A 334 24.94 18.21 11.28
C VAL A 334 24.99 17.07 12.31
N ARG A 335 26.07 16.96 13.10
CA ARG A 335 26.18 15.92 14.15
C ARG A 335 25.16 16.10 15.27
N LEU A 336 24.94 17.33 15.75
CA LEU A 336 23.94 17.66 16.77
C LEU A 336 22.53 17.35 16.27
N LEU A 337 22.24 17.77 15.04
CA LEU A 337 20.94 17.57 14.41
C LEU A 337 20.63 16.10 14.14
N ARG A 338 21.62 15.25 13.83
CA ARG A 338 21.42 13.80 13.63
C ARG A 338 20.79 13.09 14.83
N ASN A 339 20.98 13.62 16.04
CA ASN A 339 20.44 13.02 17.26
C ASN A 339 19.02 13.51 17.60
N VAL A 340 18.53 14.55 16.93
CA VAL A 340 17.26 15.23 17.26
C VAL A 340 16.26 15.17 16.09
N LEU A 341 16.75 15.26 14.85
CA LEU A 341 15.93 15.24 13.65
C LEU A 341 15.80 13.83 13.09
N TYR A 342 14.62 13.55 12.55
CA TYR A 342 14.40 12.36 11.74
C TYR A 342 14.93 12.58 10.33
N ASP A 343 15.61 11.58 9.76
CA ASP A 343 16.12 11.65 8.38
C ASP A 343 15.00 11.84 7.35
N ARG A 344 13.81 11.30 7.66
CA ARG A 344 12.56 11.48 6.90
C ARG A 344 11.37 11.48 7.84
N ARG A 345 10.43 12.39 7.61
CA ARG A 345 9.11 12.36 8.22
C ARG A 345 8.06 12.01 7.18
N ILE A 346 7.21 11.06 7.51
CA ILE A 346 6.05 10.68 6.70
C ILE A 346 4.83 11.21 7.44
N THR A 347 4.12 12.14 6.81
CA THR A 347 2.90 12.77 7.35
C THR A 347 1.68 12.43 6.54
#